data_AF-A0A5N5GPW2-F1
#
_entry.id   AF-A0A5N5GPW2-F1
#
_cell.length_a   1.000
_cell.length_b   1.000
_cell.length_c   1.000
_cell.angle_alpha   90.00
_cell.angle_beta   90.00
_cell.angle_gamma   90.00
#
_symmetry.space_group_name_H-M   'P 1'
#
loop_
_entity.id
_entity.type
_entity.pdbx_description
1 polymer ?
#
loop_
_entity_poly.entity_id
_entity_poly.type
_entity_poly.pdbx_seq_one_letter_code
_entity_poly.pdbx_strand_id
1 'polypeptide(L)'
;MMDVHAAGLGKHGYLTGKIPVMEEDSPGYTKWVTEDAIVRGWLLKTMEPHLLSLFIDLPTAKDIWESATQICKATRTKQDGRPVNLDFTELKGV
;
A
#
# COMPACT_ATOMS: atom_id res chain seq x y z
N MET A 1 11.35 -2.24 7.82
CA MET A 1 12.12 -3.19 6.99
C MET A 1 11.85 -2.99 5.50
N MET A 2 10.59 -2.96 5.06
CA MET A 2 10.22 -2.78 3.65
C MET A 2 10.71 -1.47 3.00
N ASP A 3 10.65 -0.36 3.75
CA ASP A 3 11.12 0.95 3.29
C ASP A 3 12.62 0.96 2.90
N VAL A 4 13.46 0.38 3.76
CA VAL A 4 14.92 0.26 3.53
C VAL A 4 15.22 -0.69 2.36
N HIS A 5 14.47 -1.79 2.24
CA HIS A 5 14.62 -2.73 1.12
C HIS A 5 14.30 -2.07 -0.22
N ALA A 6 13.18 -1.34 -0.31
CA ALA A 6 12.82 -0.60 -1.52
C ALA A 6 13.82 0.52 -1.84
N ALA A 7 14.35 1.21 -0.83
CA ALA A 7 15.38 2.23 -1.01
C ALA A 7 16.70 1.64 -1.56
N GLY A 8 17.15 0.50 -1.01
CA GLY A 8 18.35 -0.20 -1.47
C GLY A 8 18.27 -0.69 -2.93
N LEU A 9 17.05 -0.87 -3.45
CA LEU A 9 16.80 -1.29 -4.83
C LEU A 9 16.38 -0.13 -5.76
N GLY A 10 16.40 1.11 -5.27
CA GLY A 10 15.99 2.29 -6.04
C GLY A 10 14.49 2.35 -6.34
N LYS A 11 13.65 1.59 -5.62
CA LYS A 11 12.19 1.48 -5.83
C LYS A 11 11.35 2.21 -4.78
N HIS A 12 11.97 2.93 -3.86
CA HIS A 12 11.27 3.72 -2.83
C HIS A 12 10.28 4.75 -3.43
N GLY A 13 10.50 5.19 -4.67
CA GLY A 13 9.58 6.06 -5.39
C GLY A 13 8.18 5.46 -5.65
N TYR A 14 8.08 4.13 -5.76
CA TYR A 14 6.80 3.42 -5.92
C TYR A 14 6.00 3.35 -4.61
N LEU A 15 6.69 3.30 -3.45
CA LEU A 15 6.03 3.33 -2.13
C LEU A 15 5.50 4.73 -1.80
N THR A 16 6.26 5.77 -2.17
CA THR A 16 5.95 7.16 -1.82
C THR A 16 5.11 7.88 -2.87
N GLY A 17 4.90 7.28 -4.04
CA GLY A 17 4.23 7.94 -5.17
C GLY A 17 5.06 9.05 -5.82
N LYS A 18 6.35 9.16 -5.51
CA LYS A 18 7.25 10.09 -6.22
C LYS A 18 7.43 9.72 -7.68
N ILE A 19 7.29 8.43 -7.99
CA ILE A 19 7.16 7.95 -9.38
C ILE A 19 5.66 7.94 -9.67
N PRO A 20 5.15 8.87 -10.51
CA PRO A 20 3.74 8.91 -10.84
C PRO A 20 3.36 7.69 -11.68
N VAL A 21 2.07 7.34 -11.64
CA VAL A 21 1.48 6.37 -12.57
C VAL A 21 1.71 6.90 -13.98
N MET A 22 2.32 6.07 -14.83
CA MET A 22 2.53 6.43 -16.22
C MET A 22 1.25 6.25 -17.03
N GLU A 23 1.06 7.07 -18.05
CA GLU A 23 -0.04 6.91 -19.01
C GLU A 23 0.15 5.63 -19.82
N GLU A 24 -0.94 4.93 -20.14
CA GLU A 24 -0.93 3.61 -20.81
C GLU A 24 -0.20 3.65 -22.18
N ASP A 25 -0.34 4.76 -22.90
CA ASP A 25 0.28 4.98 -24.21
C ASP A 25 1.76 5.35 -24.14
N SER A 26 2.31 5.56 -22.93
CA SER A 26 3.70 5.93 -22.78
C SER A 26 4.62 4.71 -22.92
N PRO A 27 5.81 4.86 -23.56
CA PRO A 27 6.77 3.77 -23.69
C PRO A 27 7.33 3.28 -22.35
N GLY A 28 7.09 4.03 -21.26
CA GLY A 28 7.49 3.65 -19.90
C GLY A 28 6.43 2.86 -19.11
N TYR A 29 5.19 2.78 -19.59
CA TYR A 29 4.08 2.19 -18.83
C TYR A 29 4.34 0.73 -18.45
N THR A 30 4.74 -0.11 -19.40
CA THR A 30 5.02 -1.53 -19.13
C THR A 30 6.12 -1.71 -18.08
N LYS A 31 7.16 -0.87 -18.13
CA LYS A 31 8.22 -0.89 -17.12
C LYS A 31 7.68 -0.47 -15.77
N TRP A 32 6.90 0.60 -15.71
CA TRP A 32 6.28 1.08 -14.48
C TRP A 32 5.37 0.01 -13.84
N VAL A 33 4.47 -0.61 -14.62
CA VAL A 33 3.57 -1.67 -14.13
C VAL A 33 4.34 -2.86 -13.59
N THR A 34 5.40 -3.27 -14.29
CA THR A 34 6.24 -4.40 -13.86
C THR A 34 6.91 -4.10 -12.53
N GLU A 35 7.48 -2.90 -12.40
CA GLU A 35 8.19 -2.47 -11.20
C GLU A 35 7.25 -2.27 -10.01
N ASP A 36 6.07 -1.68 -10.24
CA ASP A 36 5.03 -1.55 -9.23
C ASP A 36 4.54 -2.93 -8.75
N ALA A 37 4.29 -3.88 -9.66
CA ALA A 37 3.89 -5.24 -9.32
C ALA A 37 4.93 -5.99 -8.47
N ILE A 38 6.24 -5.78 -8.74
CA ILE A 38 7.32 -6.33 -7.92
C ILE A 38 7.23 -5.79 -6.48
N VAL A 39 7.06 -4.48 -6.32
CA VAL A 39 6.95 -3.85 -5.01
C VAL A 39 5.68 -4.29 -4.27
N ARG A 40 4.55 -4.42 -4.98
CA ARG A 40 3.30 -5.00 -4.44
C ARG A 40 3.54 -6.43 -3.93
N GLY A 41 4.21 -7.27 -4.72
CA GLY A 41 4.53 -8.64 -4.33
C GLY A 41 5.39 -8.73 -3.07
N TRP A 42 6.35 -7.81 -2.91
CA TRP A 42 7.14 -7.72 -1.67
C TRP A 42 6.28 -7.29 -0.48
N LEU A 43 5.40 -6.30 -0.63
CA LEU A 43 4.51 -5.84 0.43
C LEU A 43 3.60 -6.98 0.91
N LEU A 44 2.93 -7.66 -0.02
CA LEU A 44 2.04 -8.77 0.29
C LEU A 44 2.78 -9.92 0.99
N LYS A 45 4.00 -10.25 0.56
CA LYS A 45 4.81 -11.29 1.24
C LYS A 45 5.14 -10.96 2.70
N THR A 46 5.15 -9.69 3.08
CA THR A 46 5.46 -9.26 4.46
C THR A 46 4.24 -9.14 5.37
N MET A 47 3.03 -9.28 4.82
CA MET A 47 1.78 -9.13 5.57
C MET A 47 1.28 -10.46 6.13
N GLU A 48 0.58 -10.40 7.26
CA GLU A 48 -0.08 -11.59 7.78
C GLU A 48 -1.20 -12.05 6.85
N PRO A 49 -1.40 -13.37 6.65
CA PRO A 49 -2.35 -13.90 5.68
C PRO A 49 -3.78 -13.38 5.84
N HIS A 50 -4.22 -13.12 7.07
CA HIS A 50 -5.55 -12.62 7.37
C HIS A 50 -5.76 -11.15 6.97
N LEU A 51 -4.67 -10.40 6.75
CA LEU A 51 -4.71 -9.01 6.28
C LEU A 51 -4.57 -8.92 4.75
N LEU A 52 -4.10 -9.96 4.07
CA LEU A 52 -3.87 -9.94 2.61
C LEU A 52 -5.11 -9.57 1.82
N SER A 53 -6.29 -10.04 2.25
CA SER A 53 -7.57 -9.73 1.60
C SER A 53 -7.90 -8.24 1.58
N LEU A 54 -7.34 -7.44 2.49
CA LEU A 54 -7.53 -5.99 2.53
C LEU A 54 -6.69 -5.26 1.47
N PHE A 55 -5.63 -5.90 0.96
CA PHE A 55 -4.62 -5.24 0.14
C PHE A 55 -4.48 -5.83 -1.27
N ILE A 56 -4.96 -7.05 -1.51
CA ILE A 56 -4.75 -7.77 -2.77
C ILE A 56 -5.38 -7.05 -3.96
N ASP A 57 -6.52 -6.40 -3.75
CA ASP A 57 -7.29 -5.68 -4.78
C ASP A 57 -6.79 -4.24 -4.99
N LEU A 58 -5.83 -3.77 -4.19
CA LEU A 58 -5.31 -2.41 -4.34
C LEU A 58 -4.44 -2.29 -5.59
N PRO A 59 -4.67 -1.26 -6.42
CA PRO A 59 -4.12 -1.21 -7.77
C PRO A 59 -2.62 -0.94 -7.79
N THR A 60 -2.08 -0.20 -6.80
CA THR A 60 -0.66 0.20 -6.78
C THR A 60 0.07 -0.18 -5.48
N ALA A 61 1.40 -0.25 -5.54
CA ALA A 61 2.23 -0.45 -4.34
C ALA A 61 2.05 0.68 -3.32
N LYS A 62 1.82 1.91 -3.80
CA LYS A 62 1.56 3.08 -2.96
C LYS A 62 0.29 2.88 -2.13
N ASP A 63 -0.81 2.44 -2.75
CA ASP A 63 -2.09 2.27 -2.06
C ASP A 63 -1.98 1.22 -0.94
N ILE A 64 -1.27 0.12 -1.21
CA ILE A 64 -0.98 -0.92 -0.20
C ILE A 64 -0.16 -0.31 0.94
N TRP A 65 0.89 0.45 0.64
CA TRP A 65 1.77 1.06 1.63
C TRP A 65 1.05 2.09 2.53
N GLU A 66 0.24 2.97 1.93
CA GLU A 66 -0.54 3.96 2.66
C GLU A 66 -1.61 3.30 3.54
N SER A 67 -2.33 2.31 3.02
CA SER A 67 -3.35 1.57 3.76
C SER A 67 -2.74 0.80 4.94
N ALA A 68 -1.59 0.12 4.74
CA ALA A 68 -0.88 -0.58 5.80
C ALA A 68 -0.39 0.40 6.88
N THR A 69 0.12 1.56 6.47
CA THR A 69 0.55 2.61 7.41
C THR A 69 -0.62 3.15 8.22
N GLN A 70 -1.80 3.32 7.61
CA GLN A 70 -3.02 3.75 8.30
C GLN A 70 -3.49 2.72 9.32
N ILE A 71 -3.53 1.43 8.97
CA ILE A 71 -3.91 0.34 9.88
C ILE A 71 -2.95 0.28 11.08
N CYS A 72 -1.65 0.35 10.84
CA CYS A 72 -0.65 0.39 11.92
C CYS A 72 -0.79 1.62 12.83
N LYS A 73 -1.13 2.78 12.28
CA LYS A 73 -1.43 3.98 13.07
C LYS A 73 -2.66 3.74 13.94
N ALA A 74 -3.75 3.26 13.35
CA ALA A 74 -5.00 3.00 14.07
C ALA A 74 -4.83 1.97 15.21
N THR A 75 -4.08 0.89 14.99
CA THR A 75 -3.81 -0.11 16.03
C THR A 75 -2.88 0.42 17.12
N ARG A 76 -1.91 1.27 16.78
CA ARG A 76 -1.04 1.94 17.75
C ARG A 76 -1.82 2.94 18.62
N THR A 77 -2.76 3.69 18.05
CA THR A 77 -3.63 4.59 18.82
C THR A 77 -4.57 3.82 19.77
N LYS A 78 -4.97 2.58 19.42
CA LYS A 78 -5.72 1.71 20.34
C LYS A 78 -4.91 1.26 21.55
N GLN A 79 -3.59 1.10 21.42
CA GLN A 79 -2.73 0.76 22.56
C GLN A 79 -2.45 1.97 23.48
N ASP A 80 -2.63 3.21 22.96
CA ASP A 80 -2.36 4.46 23.68
C ASP A 80 -3.64 5.15 24.23
N GLY A 81 -4.74 4.40 24.37
CA GLY A 81 -5.80 4.76 25.34
C GLY A 81 -7.02 5.57 24.85
N ARG A 82 -7.38 5.60 23.56
CA ARG A 82 -8.73 6.08 23.15
C ARG A 82 -9.28 5.36 21.91
N PRO A 83 -10.55 4.92 21.90
CA PRO A 83 -11.12 4.22 20.76
C PRO A 83 -11.42 5.20 19.62
N VAL A 84 -10.88 4.93 18.44
CA VAL A 84 -11.39 5.53 17.20
C VAL A 84 -12.52 4.63 16.71
N ASN A 85 -13.74 5.18 16.67
CA ASN A 85 -14.86 4.61 15.94
C ASN A 85 -14.39 4.31 14.52
N LEU A 86 -14.29 3.02 14.17
CA LEU A 86 -14.26 2.63 12.76
C LEU A 86 -15.69 2.81 12.28
N ASP A 87 -15.99 3.96 11.69
CA ASP A 87 -17.25 4.13 10.97
C ASP A 87 -17.19 3.27 9.71
N PHE A 88 -17.62 2.01 9.87
CA PHE A 88 -17.97 1.09 8.78
C PHE A 88 -19.30 1.46 8.11
N THR A 89 -19.82 2.68 8.34
CA THR A 89 -21.21 3.04 8.05
C THR A 89 -21.42 3.75 6.70
N GLU A 90 -20.41 3.85 5.85
CA GLU A 90 -20.53 4.53 4.53
C GLU A 90 -20.48 3.59 3.32
N LEU A 91 -20.58 2.26 3.49
CA LEU A 91 -20.70 1.30 2.36
C LEU A 91 -22.03 0.54 2.28
N LYS A 92 -23.04 0.95 3.05
CA LYS A 92 -24.42 0.47 2.89
C LYS A 92 -25.41 1.62 3.13
N GLY A 93 -25.60 2.47 2.13
CA GLY A 93 -26.77 3.35 2.06
C GLY A 93 -26.54 4.67 1.33
N VAL A 94 -26.69 4.65 0.01
CA VAL A 94 -27.74 5.34 -0.78
C VAL A 94 -27.70 4.76 -2.18
#